data_AF-A0A0E3NVJ9-F1
#
_entry.id   AF-A0A0E3NVJ9-F1
#
_cell.length_a   1.000
_cell.length_b   1.000
_cell.length_c   1.000
_cell.angle_alpha   90.00
_cell.angle_beta   90.00
_cell.angle_gamma   90.00
#
_symmetry.space_group_name_H-M   'P 1'
#
loop_
_entity.id
_entity.type
_entity.pdbx_description
1 polymer ?
#
loop_
_entity_poly.entity_id
_entity_poly.type
_entity_poly.pdbx_seq_one_letter_code
_entity_poly.pdbx_strand_id
1 'polypeptide(L)'
;MIFMDIVSWEPEDNARVGDIFSTYEYPEGMKVIDEWMDLSGCRSFIIYETDDPEAYIASIQPFMDICWFETFPVLRSGEYMQKFQAIAEKLGERRASVPEYEEVLEEENEEIMEQIEGLEKRVQRLEHHSFIQQEDTT
;
A
#
# COMPACT_ATOMS: atom_id res chain seq x y z
N MET A 1 11.17 8.42 14.70
CA MET A 1 11.23 7.58 13.48
C MET A 1 9.88 6.92 13.27
N ILE A 2 9.54 6.53 12.03
CA ILE A 2 8.28 5.81 11.74
C ILE A 2 8.56 4.31 11.71
N PHE A 3 7.70 3.56 12.39
CA PHE A 3 7.75 2.12 12.48
C PHE A 3 6.40 1.51 12.11
N MET A 4 6.45 0.24 11.70
CA MET A 4 5.29 -0.62 11.57
C MET A 4 5.50 -1.84 12.47
N ASP A 5 4.53 -2.09 13.34
CA ASP A 5 4.44 -3.35 14.06
C ASP A 5 3.42 -4.25 13.37
N ILE A 6 3.82 -5.51 13.15
CA ILE A 6 2.88 -6.61 12.96
C ILE A 6 2.75 -7.29 14.30
N VAL A 7 1.57 -7.22 14.89
CA VAL A 7 1.25 -7.85 16.18
C VAL A 7 0.44 -9.10 15.89
N SER A 8 0.91 -10.26 16.33
CA SER A 8 0.20 -11.53 16.16
C SER A 8 0.00 -12.25 17.48
N TRP A 9 -1.03 -13.06 17.59
CA TRP A 9 -1.34 -13.86 18.78
C TRP A 9 -2.00 -15.18 18.37
N GLU A 10 -2.04 -16.14 19.28
CA GLU A 10 -2.72 -17.41 19.03
C GLU A 10 -4.24 -17.29 19.23
N PRO A 11 -5.08 -18.05 18.51
CA PRO A 11 -6.53 -17.97 18.62
C PRO A 11 -7.09 -18.14 20.04
N GLU A 12 -6.39 -18.91 20.89
CA GLU A 12 -6.73 -19.14 22.29
C GLU A 12 -6.66 -17.87 23.14
N ASP A 13 -5.84 -16.89 22.75
CA ASP A 13 -5.66 -15.63 23.47
C ASP A 13 -6.59 -14.49 22.99
N ASN A 14 -7.43 -14.73 21.97
CA ASN A 14 -8.33 -13.72 21.38
C ASN A 14 -9.14 -12.91 22.42
N ALA A 15 -9.71 -13.58 23.42
CA ALA A 15 -10.49 -12.91 24.45
C ALA A 15 -9.62 -11.99 25.32
N ARG A 16 -8.42 -12.45 25.72
CA ARG A 16 -7.47 -11.66 26.53
C ARG A 16 -6.96 -10.45 25.77
N VAL A 17 -6.60 -10.64 24.50
CA VAL A 17 -6.19 -9.55 23.61
C VAL A 17 -7.31 -8.53 23.46
N GLY A 18 -8.54 -8.98 23.20
CA GLY A 18 -9.71 -8.08 23.11
C GLY A 18 -9.99 -7.30 24.39
N ASP A 19 -9.86 -7.93 25.56
CA ASP A 19 -10.04 -7.28 26.85
C ASP A 19 -9.01 -6.16 27.07
N ILE A 20 -7.73 -6.42 26.76
CA ILE A 20 -6.68 -5.40 26.85
C ILE A 20 -6.96 -4.26 25.87
N PHE A 21 -7.21 -4.56 24.59
CA PHE A 21 -7.52 -3.54 23.57
C PHE A 21 -8.72 -2.65 23.94
N SER A 22 -9.74 -3.20 24.62
CA SER A 22 -10.94 -2.44 24.98
C SER A 22 -10.69 -1.26 25.94
N THR A 23 -9.56 -1.28 26.65
CA THR A 23 -9.18 -0.24 27.63
C THR A 23 -7.80 0.36 27.36
N TYR A 24 -7.13 -0.10 26.30
CA TYR A 24 -5.77 0.31 25.99
C TYR A 24 -5.74 1.72 25.38
N GLU A 25 -4.83 2.54 25.91
CA GLU A 25 -4.46 3.83 25.34
C GLU A 25 -2.97 3.80 25.05
N TYR A 26 -2.59 4.29 23.87
CA TYR A 26 -1.17 4.41 23.53
C TYR A 26 -0.47 5.37 24.49
N PRO A 27 0.75 5.04 24.95
CA PRO A 27 1.48 5.86 25.89
C PRO A 27 1.88 7.22 25.29
N GLU A 28 2.08 8.21 26.16
CA GLU A 28 2.66 9.49 25.77
C GLU A 28 4.03 9.26 25.08
N GLY A 29 4.33 10.04 24.05
CA GLY A 29 5.53 9.85 23.24
C GLY A 29 5.35 8.95 22.02
N MET A 30 4.20 8.29 21.87
CA MET A 30 3.81 7.60 20.65
C MET A 30 2.72 8.34 19.88
N LYS A 31 2.90 8.47 18.57
CA LYS A 31 1.89 8.98 17.66
C LYS A 31 1.49 7.89 16.67
N VAL A 32 0.32 7.30 16.88
CA VAL A 32 -0.25 6.34 15.92
C VAL A 32 -0.72 7.08 14.67
N ILE A 33 -0.22 6.64 13.53
CA ILE A 33 -0.54 7.18 12.21
C ILE A 33 -1.73 6.42 11.62
N ASP A 34 -1.70 5.09 11.71
CA ASP A 34 -2.78 4.22 11.24
C ASP A 34 -2.71 2.87 11.94
N GLU A 35 -3.86 2.19 12.01
CA GLU A 35 -4.00 0.90 12.67
C GLU A 35 -5.06 0.05 11.95
N TRP A 36 -4.71 -1.19 11.63
CA TRP A 36 -5.60 -2.13 10.94
C TRP A 36 -5.64 -3.47 11.64
N MET A 37 -6.83 -4.08 11.62
CA MET A 37 -7.05 -5.45 12.09
C MET A 37 -7.16 -6.38 10.88
N ASP A 38 -6.49 -7.53 10.96
CA ASP A 38 -6.70 -8.60 10.00
C ASP A 38 -8.11 -9.19 10.19
N LEU A 39 -8.93 -9.18 9.15
CA LEU A 39 -10.29 -9.73 9.20
C LEU A 39 -10.30 -11.26 9.32
N SER A 40 -9.20 -11.94 9.00
CA SER A 40 -9.01 -13.36 9.31
C SER A 40 -8.66 -13.62 10.79
N GLY A 41 -8.42 -12.55 11.56
CA GLY A 41 -8.15 -12.57 13.00
C GLY A 41 -6.67 -12.75 13.34
N CYS A 42 -6.37 -12.76 14.64
CA CYS A 42 -5.07 -13.14 15.20
C CYS A 42 -3.87 -12.27 14.75
N ARG A 43 -4.14 -11.10 14.15
CA ARG A 43 -3.12 -10.18 13.67
C ARG A 43 -3.64 -8.74 13.58
N SER A 44 -2.78 -7.79 13.91
CA SER A 44 -2.97 -6.36 13.65
C SER A 44 -1.71 -5.72 13.06
N PHE A 45 -1.90 -4.58 12.42
CA PHE A 45 -0.86 -3.80 11.77
C PHE A 45 -0.94 -2.37 12.31
N ILE A 46 0.14 -1.88 12.91
CA ILE A 46 0.15 -0.56 13.56
C ILE A 46 1.30 0.25 12.96
N ILE A 47 1.00 1.42 12.40
CA ILE A 47 2.01 2.38 11.95
C ILE A 47 2.05 3.52 12.95
N TYR A 48 3.23 3.80 13.50
CA TYR A 48 3.41 4.84 14.49
C TYR A 48 4.74 5.59 14.33
N GLU A 49 4.78 6.79 14.89
CA GLU A 49 5.96 7.63 15.00
C GLU A 49 6.37 7.73 16.48
N THR A 50 7.63 7.41 16.77
CA THR A 50 8.26 7.62 18.09
C THR A 50 9.78 7.74 17.95
N ASP A 51 10.41 8.53 18.81
CA ASP A 51 11.86 8.54 19.05
C ASP A 51 12.19 8.22 20.52
N ASP A 52 11.17 7.82 21.29
CA ASP A 52 11.25 7.51 22.72
C ASP A 52 11.18 5.98 22.94
N PRO A 53 12.31 5.33 23.30
CA PRO A 53 12.33 3.91 23.60
C PRO A 53 11.46 3.53 24.80
N GLU A 54 11.28 4.42 25.78
CA GLU A 54 10.46 4.13 26.97
C GLU A 54 8.98 4.07 26.60
N ALA A 55 8.53 4.96 25.70
CA ALA A 55 7.18 4.94 25.17
C ALA A 55 6.89 3.64 24.40
N TYR A 56 7.83 3.14 23.60
CA TYR A 56 7.68 1.86 22.91
C TYR A 56 7.65 0.66 23.87
N ILE A 57 8.51 0.64 24.89
CA ILE A 57 8.46 -0.42 25.91
C ILE A 57 7.11 -0.42 26.62
N ALA A 58 6.60 0.76 26.98
CA ALA A 58 5.31 0.90 27.63
C ALA A 58 4.14 0.44 26.74
N SER A 59 4.21 0.63 25.42
CA SER A 59 3.13 0.22 24.52
C SER A 59 3.02 -1.29 24.35
N ILE A 60 4.15 -2.00 24.32
CA ILE A 60 4.13 -3.46 24.17
C ILE A 60 3.89 -4.18 25.49
N GLN A 61 4.20 -3.54 26.63
CA GLN A 61 4.20 -4.16 27.95
C GLN A 61 2.90 -4.92 28.28
N PRO A 62 1.69 -4.39 28.02
CA PRO A 62 0.44 -5.08 28.31
C PRO A 62 0.23 -6.37 27.51
N PHE A 63 0.93 -6.54 26.39
CA PHE A 63 0.74 -7.61 25.42
C PHE A 63 1.91 -8.61 25.38
N MET A 64 3.03 -8.33 26.07
CA MET A 64 4.28 -9.11 25.93
C MET A 64 4.15 -10.60 26.27
N ASP A 65 3.15 -11.02 27.05
CA ASP A 65 2.94 -12.43 27.43
C ASP A 65 1.99 -13.19 26.50
N ILE A 66 1.31 -12.50 25.58
CA ILE A 66 0.25 -13.07 24.72
C ILE A 66 0.39 -12.74 23.23
N CYS A 67 1.19 -11.73 22.88
CA CYS A 67 1.41 -11.31 21.51
C CYS A 67 2.89 -11.38 21.11
N TRP A 68 3.12 -11.60 19.83
CA TRP A 68 4.41 -11.47 19.15
C TRP A 68 4.44 -10.20 18.32
N PHE A 69 5.53 -9.43 18.46
CA PHE A 69 5.74 -8.17 17.76
C PHE A 69 6.88 -8.32 16.76
N GLU A 70 6.58 -8.03 15.49
CA GLU A 70 7.58 -7.84 14.44
C GLU A 70 7.62 -6.35 14.07
N THR A 71 8.70 -5.67 14.44
CA THR A 71 8.84 -4.21 14.28
C THR A 71 9.79 -3.88 13.13
N PHE A 72 9.30 -3.07 12.19
CA PHE A 72 10.05 -2.67 11.01
C PHE A 72 10.14 -1.14 10.93
N PRO A 73 11.32 -0.54 10.69
CA PRO A 73 11.39 0.87 10.30
C PRO A 73 10.78 1.02 8.91
N VAL A 74 9.84 1.95 8.75
CA VAL A 74 9.13 2.15 7.48
C VAL A 74 9.16 3.60 7.03
N LEU A 75 8.92 3.80 5.74
CA LEU A 75 8.80 5.10 5.10
C LEU A 75 7.75 5.00 4.01
N ARG A 76 7.02 6.09 3.74
CA ARG A 76 6.09 6.11 2.59
C ARG A 76 6.89 5.85 1.31
N SER A 77 6.35 5.03 0.43
CA SER A 77 7.03 4.60 -0.82
C SER A 77 7.56 5.78 -1.64
N GLY A 78 6.77 6.84 -1.82
CA GLY A 78 7.21 8.04 -2.53
C GLY A 78 8.41 8.74 -1.90
N GLU A 79 8.44 8.84 -0.56
CA GLU A 79 9.57 9.45 0.15
C GLU A 79 10.80 8.53 0.12
N TYR A 80 10.60 7.21 0.21
CA TYR A 80 11.67 6.22 0.06
C TYR A 80 12.35 6.36 -1.31
N MET A 81 11.58 6.42 -2.40
CA MET A 81 12.14 6.54 -3.75
C MET A 81 12.96 7.82 -3.92
N GLN A 82 12.48 8.96 -3.39
CA GLN A 82 13.22 10.22 -3.41
C GLN A 82 14.56 10.13 -2.67
N LYS A 83 14.56 9.56 -1.45
CA LYS A 83 15.81 9.40 -0.68
C LYS A 83 16.75 8.40 -1.33
N PHE A 84 16.22 7.31 -1.86
CA PHE A 84 16.99 6.27 -2.54
C PHE A 84 17.73 6.84 -3.77
N GLN A 85 17.04 7.60 -4.62
CA GLN A 85 17.65 8.28 -5.78
C GLN A 85 18.77 9.24 -5.34
N ALA A 86 18.51 10.08 -4.34
CA ALA A 86 19.50 11.03 -3.82
C ALA A 86 20.74 10.33 -3.20
N ILE A 87 20.57 9.14 -2.62
CA ILE A 87 21.67 8.32 -2.10
C ILE A 87 22.44 7.67 -3.26
N ALA A 88 21.74 7.12 -4.26
CA ALA A 88 22.36 6.49 -5.43
C ALA A 88 23.24 7.49 -6.22
N GLU A 89 22.75 8.72 -6.44
CA GLU A 89 23.52 9.80 -7.07
C GLU A 89 24.80 10.13 -6.29
N LYS A 90 24.72 10.16 -4.95
CA LYS A 90 25.88 10.42 -4.08
C LYS A 90 26.90 9.29 -4.08
N LEU A 91 26.45 8.04 -4.22
CA LEU A 91 27.31 6.86 -4.21
C LEU A 91 27.93 6.54 -5.58
N GLY A 92 27.54 7.27 -6.63
CA GLY A 92 28.09 7.07 -7.99
C GLY A 92 27.65 5.75 -8.63
N GLU A 93 26.67 5.06 -8.04
CA GLU A 93 26.11 3.82 -8.56
C GLU A 93 25.05 4.14 -9.62
N ARG A 94 25.48 4.00 -10.87
CA ARG A 94 24.63 4.07 -12.06
C ARG A 94 23.53 3.01 -11.98
N ARG A 95 22.26 3.46 -11.85
CA ARG A 95 20.99 2.73 -12.01
C ARG A 95 21.14 1.24 -12.37
N ALA A 96 20.83 0.34 -11.43
CA ALA A 96 19.99 -0.79 -11.80
C ALA A 96 18.57 -0.22 -11.91
N SER A 97 18.12 0.04 -13.13
CA SER A 97 16.78 0.53 -13.41
C SER A 97 15.76 -0.48 -12.88
N VAL A 98 15.10 -0.15 -11.75
CA VAL A 98 13.72 -0.59 -11.56
C VAL A 98 12.94 0.09 -12.69
N PRO A 99 12.16 -0.62 -13.52
CA PRO A 99 11.31 0.04 -14.50
C PRO A 99 10.49 1.07 -13.74
N GLU A 100 10.58 2.33 -14.13
CA GLU A 100 9.71 3.38 -13.58
C GLU A 100 8.29 2.90 -13.90
N TYR A 101 7.58 2.44 -12.87
CA TYR A 101 6.21 1.93 -13.04
C TYR A 101 5.35 2.96 -13.77
N GLU A 102 5.66 4.25 -13.65
CA GLU A 102 5.04 5.33 -14.44
C GLU A 102 5.37 5.28 -15.93
N GLU A 103 6.62 5.02 -16.36
CA GLU A 103 6.97 4.88 -17.79
C GLU A 103 6.28 3.65 -18.41
N VAL A 104 6.24 2.52 -17.69
CA VAL A 104 5.55 1.31 -18.16
C VAL A 104 4.04 1.54 -18.25
N LEU A 105 3.45 2.24 -17.27
CA LEU A 105 2.02 2.60 -17.29
C LEU A 105 1.70 3.63 -18.38
N GLU A 106 2.61 4.55 -18.69
CA GLU A 106 2.46 5.50 -19.80
C GLU A 106 2.51 4.79 -21.15
N GLU A 107 3.48 3.90 -21.38
CA GLU A 107 3.57 3.09 -22.61
C GLU A 107 2.34 2.16 -22.78
N GLU A 108 1.92 1.47 -21.72
CA GLU A 108 0.72 0.63 -21.73
C GLU A 108 -0.56 1.46 -22.00
N ASN A 109 -0.66 2.67 -21.44
CA ASN A 109 -1.78 3.57 -21.69
C ASN A 109 -1.79 4.09 -23.13
N GLU A 110 -0.63 4.45 -23.70
CA GLU A 110 -0.54 4.86 -25.11
C GLU A 110 -1.01 3.73 -26.04
N GLU A 111 -0.57 2.49 -25.79
CA GLU A 111 -0.99 1.34 -26.58
C GLU A 111 -2.51 1.09 -26.50
N ILE A 112 -3.09 1.19 -25.30
CA ILE A 112 -4.54 1.05 -25.09
C ILE A 112 -5.31 2.15 -25.84
N MET A 113 -4.83 3.39 -25.82
CA MET A 113 -5.49 4.51 -26.49
C MET A 113 -5.47 4.35 -28.02
N GLU A 114 -4.37 3.87 -28.60
CA GLU A 114 -4.31 3.55 -30.04
C GLU A 114 -5.32 2.45 -30.41
N GLN A 115 -5.47 1.43 -29.57
CA GLN A 115 -6.44 0.36 -29.79
C GLN A 115 -7.89 0.87 -29.74
N ILE A 116 -8.20 1.77 -28.79
CA ILE A 116 -9.52 2.41 -28.69
C ILE A 116 -9.82 3.21 -29.96
N GLU A 117 -8.89 4.06 -30.41
CA GLU A 117 -9.08 4.85 -31.63
C GLU A 117 -9.30 3.95 -32.86
N GLY A 118 -8.59 2.82 -32.94
CA GLY A 118 -8.78 1.80 -33.96
C GLY A 118 -10.18 1.18 -33.94
N LEU A 119 -10.72 0.90 -32.75
CA LEU A 119 -12.08 0.37 -32.57
C LEU A 119 -13.15 1.40 -32.94
N GLU A 120 -12.98 2.66 -32.56
CA GLU A 120 -13.91 3.74 -32.91
C GLU A 120 -14.01 3.92 -34.44
N LYS A 121 -12.87 3.92 -35.14
CA LYS A 121 -12.84 3.97 -36.61
C LYS A 121 -13.55 2.77 -37.25
N ARG A 122 -13.48 1.59 -36.63
CA ARG A 122 -14.18 0.38 -37.11
C ARG A 122 -15.69 0.49 -36.90
N VAL A 123 -16.12 0.99 -35.74
CA VAL A 123 -17.55 1.21 -35.44
C VAL A 123 -18.14 2.21 -36.43
N GLN A 124 -17.48 3.36 -36.66
CA GLN A 124 -17.95 4.36 -37.63
C GLN A 124 -18.10 3.80 -39.04
N ARG A 125 -17.15 2.96 -39.50
CA ARG A 125 -17.26 2.28 -40.80
C ARG A 125 -18.44 1.32 -40.85
N LEU A 126 -18.68 0.56 -39.78
CA LEU A 126 -19.80 -0.38 -39.70
C LEU A 126 -21.15 0.34 -39.66
N GLU A 127 -21.25 1.46 -38.93
CA GLU A 127 -22.44 2.31 -38.93
C GLU A 127 -22.72 2.90 -40.32
N HIS A 128 -21.68 3.40 -41.00
CA HIS A 128 -21.83 3.92 -42.35
C HIS A 128 -22.24 2.84 -43.35
N HIS A 129 -21.65 1.64 -43.29
CA HIS A 129 -22.05 0.51 -44.14
C HIS A 129 -23.43 -0.06 -43.82
N SER A 130 -23.82 -0.10 -42.54
CA SER A 130 -25.16 -0.52 -42.12
C SER A 130 -26.24 0.48 -42.56
N PHE A 131 -25.91 1.77 -42.60
CA PHE A 131 -26.82 2.82 -43.09
C PHE A 131 -27.04 2.71 -44.60
N ILE A 132 -25.97 2.47 -45.38
CA ILE A 132 -26.04 2.28 -46.84
C ILE A 132 -26.87 1.04 -47.21
N GLN A 133 -26.77 -0.05 -46.44
CA GLN A 133 -27.56 -1.27 -46.71
C GLN A 133 -29.06 -1.12 -46.44
N GLN A 134 -29.48 -0.17 -45.59
CA GLN A 134 -30.91 0.07 -45.34
C GLN A 134 -31.57 0.88 -46.46
N GLU A 135 -30.86 1.81 -47.09
CA GLU A 135 -31.41 2.65 -48.18
C GLU A 135 -31.57 1.90 -49.52
N ASP A 136 -30.78 0.86 -49.78
CA ASP A 136 -30.82 0.06 -51.01
C ASP A 136 -31.90 -1.06 -51.05
N THR A 137 -32.76 -1.15 -50.02
CA THR A 137 -33.81 -2.18 -49.93
C THR A 137 -35.25 -1.67 -50.13
N THR A 138 -35.43 -0.46 -50.69
CA THR A 138 -36.75 0.11 -51.02
C THR A 138 -37.00 0.23 -52.51
#